data_AF-A0A3M2KWS5-F1
#
_entry.id   AF-A0A3M2KWS5-F1
#
_cell.length_a   1.000
_cell.length_b   1.000
_cell.length_c   1.000
_cell.angle_alpha   90.00
_cell.angle_beta   90.00
_cell.angle_gamma   90.00
#
_symmetry.space_group_name_H-M   'P 1'
#
loop_
_entity.id
_entity.type
_entity.pdbx_description
1 polymer ?
#
loop_
_entity_poly.entity_id
_entity_poly.type
_entity_poly.pdbx_seq_one_letter_code
_entity_poly.pdbx_strand_id
1 'polypeptide(L)'
;ALDRAVALTIRDYFLAQEARRQNLHRSPRVQRELTLWRHKWVFEETADHLVGDQSVGKEEVEQYLAQLQDSKTGFAQTGARATRLRQARRVLRWRKAMTTLEEKLDSLRAVYPVRIHQAVLDTLTVTDFQKSRWATMLVFRGGTNRPAYPIVDPMWRQPANVPRSLTENLSPQPE
;
A
#
# COMPACT_ATOMS: atom_id res chain seq x y z
N ALA A 1 9.69 -27.94 10.73
CA ALA A 1 8.92 -26.74 10.30
C ALA A 1 7.43 -27.06 10.16
N LEU A 2 7.09 -28.17 9.50
CA LEU A 2 5.73 -28.68 9.36
C LEU A 2 5.05 -28.92 10.72
N ASP A 3 5.71 -29.61 11.65
CA ASP A 3 5.16 -29.95 12.98
C ASP A 3 4.74 -28.70 13.77
N ARG A 4 5.48 -27.61 13.61
CA ARG A 4 5.16 -26.32 14.24
C ARG A 4 3.93 -25.67 13.61
N ALA A 5 3.80 -25.72 12.28
CA ALA A 5 2.62 -25.19 11.59
C ALA A 5 1.36 -25.99 11.97
N VAL A 6 1.48 -27.32 12.05
CA VAL A 6 0.41 -28.21 12.52
C VAL A 6 0.01 -27.87 13.95
N ALA A 7 0.97 -27.74 14.87
CA ALA A 7 0.70 -27.40 16.26
C ALA A 7 0.00 -26.04 16.42
N LEU A 8 0.44 -25.02 15.67
CA LEU A 8 -0.20 -23.70 15.69
C LEU A 8 -1.64 -23.76 15.14
N THR A 9 -1.87 -24.52 14.07
CA THR A 9 -3.19 -24.67 13.46
C THR A 9 -4.17 -25.36 14.41
N ILE A 10 -3.74 -26.44 15.06
CA ILE A 10 -4.54 -27.17 16.06
C ILE A 10 -4.89 -26.24 17.24
N ARG A 11 -3.89 -25.52 17.76
CA ARG A 11 -4.10 -24.56 18.85
C ARG A 11 -5.12 -23.49 18.45
N ASP A 12 -4.93 -22.86 17.29
CA ASP A 12 -5.78 -21.75 16.84
C ASP A 12 -7.21 -22.22 16.58
N TYR A 13 -7.40 -23.46 16.10
CA TYR A 13 -8.71 -24.11 15.98
C TYR A 13 -9.43 -24.20 17.33
N PHE A 14 -8.77 -24.73 18.37
CA PHE A 14 -9.39 -24.84 19.71
C PHE A 14 -9.66 -23.47 20.34
N LEU A 15 -8.74 -22.51 20.21
CA LEU A 15 -8.92 -21.15 20.71
C LEU A 15 -10.11 -20.45 20.03
N ALA A 16 -10.28 -20.63 18.71
CA ALA A 16 -11.40 -20.07 17.99
C ALA A 16 -12.73 -20.71 18.43
N GLN A 17 -12.75 -22.02 18.68
CA GLN A 17 -13.94 -22.71 19.18
C GLN A 17 -14.34 -22.19 20.57
N GLU A 18 -13.38 -22.04 21.46
CA GLU A 18 -13.62 -21.52 22.81
C GLU A 18 -14.08 -20.07 22.80
N ALA A 19 -13.47 -19.22 21.95
CA ALA A 19 -13.92 -17.84 21.76
C ALA A 19 -15.36 -17.76 21.20
N ARG A 20 -15.80 -18.74 20.40
CA ARG A 20 -17.19 -18.84 19.95
C ARG A 20 -18.13 -19.22 21.09
N ARG A 21 -17.76 -20.21 21.92
CA ARG A 21 -18.54 -20.62 23.11
C ARG A 21 -18.74 -19.46 24.08
N GLN A 22 -17.70 -18.65 24.29
CA GLN A 22 -17.75 -17.47 25.14
C GLN A 22 -18.42 -16.25 24.47
N ASN A 23 -19.01 -16.41 23.28
CA ASN A 23 -19.64 -15.33 22.51
C ASN A 23 -18.73 -14.13 22.18
N LEU A 24 -17.41 -14.28 22.28
CA LEU A 24 -16.45 -13.20 22.01
C LEU A 24 -16.52 -12.72 20.56
N HIS A 25 -16.89 -13.61 19.64
CA HIS A 25 -17.14 -13.28 18.25
C HIS A 25 -18.25 -12.23 18.05
N ARG A 26 -19.19 -12.08 19.00
CA ARG A 26 -20.26 -11.08 18.96
C ARG A 26 -19.90 -9.78 19.67
N SER A 27 -18.75 -9.74 20.33
CA SER A 27 -18.33 -8.53 21.05
C SER A 27 -18.21 -7.34 20.07
N PRO A 28 -18.57 -6.11 20.48
CA PRO A 28 -18.49 -4.93 19.61
C PRO A 28 -17.09 -4.71 19.04
N ARG A 29 -16.06 -4.98 19.86
CA ARG A 29 -14.66 -4.88 19.44
C ARG A 29 -14.34 -5.85 18.28
N VAL A 30 -14.70 -7.12 18.41
CA VAL A 30 -14.44 -8.13 17.36
C VAL A 30 -15.25 -7.83 16.10
N GLN A 31 -16.50 -7.40 16.23
CA GLN A 31 -17.35 -7.03 15.10
C GLN A 31 -16.79 -5.83 14.32
N ARG A 32 -16.26 -4.81 15.03
CA ARG A 32 -15.57 -3.69 14.41
C ARG A 32 -14.34 -4.15 13.63
N GLU A 33 -13.48 -4.97 14.24
CA GLU A 33 -12.28 -5.50 13.58
C GLU A 33 -12.63 -6.35 12.35
N LEU A 34 -13.64 -7.23 12.44
CA LEU A 34 -14.11 -8.02 11.30
C LEU A 34 -14.61 -7.14 10.15
N THR A 35 -15.31 -6.04 10.47
CA THR A 35 -15.79 -5.09 9.47
C THR A 35 -14.61 -4.41 8.75
N LEU A 36 -13.61 -3.95 9.51
CA LEU A 36 -12.40 -3.35 8.95
C LEU A 36 -11.64 -4.34 8.05
N TRP A 37 -11.49 -5.59 8.48
CA TRP A 37 -10.87 -6.65 7.68
C TRP A 37 -11.63 -6.96 6.40
N ARG A 38 -12.97 -6.98 6.44
CA ARG A 38 -13.79 -7.16 5.24
C ARG A 38 -13.62 -6.00 4.26
N HIS A 39 -13.71 -4.75 4.74
CA HIS A 39 -13.50 -3.58 3.90
C HIS A 39 -12.11 -3.59 3.27
N LYS A 40 -11.09 -3.98 4.05
CA LYS A 40 -9.73 -4.16 3.57
C LYS A 40 -9.66 -5.18 2.44
N TRP A 41 -10.20 -6.39 2.63
CA TRP A 41 -10.16 -7.42 1.58
C TRP A 41 -10.93 -7.02 0.33
N VAL A 42 -12.10 -6.37 0.48
CA VAL A 42 -12.85 -5.83 -0.67
C VAL A 42 -12.00 -4.79 -1.41
N PHE A 43 -11.33 -3.89 -0.69
CA PHE A 43 -10.43 -2.93 -1.29
C PHE A 43 -9.26 -3.62 -2.01
N GLU A 44 -8.60 -4.58 -1.38
CA GLU A 44 -7.47 -5.33 -1.97
C GLU A 44 -7.90 -6.05 -3.25
N GLU A 45 -8.99 -6.81 -3.21
CA GLU A 45 -9.50 -7.54 -4.37
C GLU A 45 -9.91 -6.59 -5.51
N THR A 46 -10.56 -5.48 -5.17
CA THR A 46 -10.95 -4.46 -6.16
C THR A 46 -9.71 -3.79 -6.75
N ALA A 47 -8.72 -3.43 -5.92
CA ALA A 47 -7.48 -2.84 -6.38
C ALA A 47 -6.71 -3.80 -7.29
N ASP A 48 -6.61 -5.08 -6.91
CA ASP A 48 -5.97 -6.12 -7.72
C ASP A 48 -6.72 -6.34 -9.03
N HIS A 49 -8.05 -6.33 -9.05
CA HIS A 49 -8.83 -6.40 -10.29
C HIS A 49 -8.60 -5.16 -11.18
N LEU A 50 -8.48 -3.97 -10.60
CA LEU A 50 -8.28 -2.73 -11.36
C LEU A 50 -6.84 -2.61 -11.91
N VAL A 51 -5.87 -3.13 -11.19
CA VAL A 51 -4.43 -3.09 -11.54
C VAL A 51 -4.03 -4.31 -12.39
N GLY A 52 -4.64 -5.46 -12.16
CA GLY A 52 -4.22 -6.78 -12.65
C GLY A 52 -4.31 -6.95 -14.16
N ASP A 53 -5.21 -6.23 -14.82
CA ASP A 53 -5.37 -6.28 -16.28
C ASP A 53 -4.27 -5.53 -17.06
N GLN A 54 -3.38 -4.81 -16.36
CA GLN A 54 -2.34 -4.01 -17.01
C GLN A 54 -1.15 -4.87 -17.42
N SER A 55 -1.27 -5.50 -18.58
CA SER A 55 -0.12 -6.14 -19.23
C SER A 55 0.87 -5.06 -19.72
N VAL A 56 2.15 -5.25 -19.42
CA VAL A 56 3.23 -4.37 -19.88
C VAL A 56 4.07 -5.14 -20.88
N GLY A 57 4.11 -4.62 -22.10
CA GLY A 57 4.87 -5.21 -23.20
C GLY A 57 6.37 -5.22 -22.92
N LYS A 58 7.11 -6.12 -23.59
CA LYS A 58 8.59 -6.11 -23.51
C LYS A 58 9.16 -4.81 -24.08
N GLU A 59 8.60 -4.34 -25.18
CA GLU A 59 9.00 -3.11 -25.88
C GLU A 59 8.82 -1.86 -25.01
N GLU A 60 7.69 -1.71 -24.32
CA GLU A 60 7.45 -0.59 -23.39
C GLU A 60 8.48 -0.53 -22.26
N VAL A 61 8.91 -1.69 -21.77
CA VAL A 61 9.91 -1.76 -20.69
C VAL A 61 11.28 -1.35 -21.20
N GLU A 62 11.61 -1.72 -22.43
CA GLU A 62 12.87 -1.33 -23.06
C GLU A 62 12.91 0.16 -23.39
N GLN A 63 11.82 0.72 -23.91
CA GLN A 63 11.67 2.16 -24.13
C GLN A 63 11.78 2.94 -22.82
N TYR A 64 11.12 2.49 -21.76
CA TYR A 64 11.21 3.11 -20.43
C TYR A 64 12.63 3.07 -19.87
N LEU A 65 13.34 1.95 -20.07
CA LEU A 65 14.73 1.83 -19.64
C LEU A 65 15.67 2.71 -20.46
N ALA A 66 15.42 2.89 -21.76
CA ALA A 66 16.18 3.80 -22.62
C ALA A 66 15.97 5.26 -22.20
N GLN A 67 14.72 5.67 -21.97
CA GLN A 67 14.39 7.01 -21.50
C GLN A 67 15.04 7.33 -20.14
N LEU A 68 15.14 6.34 -19.26
CA LEU A 68 15.85 6.48 -17.98
C LEU A 68 17.37 6.62 -18.12
N GLN A 69 17.97 6.08 -19.19
CA GLN A 69 19.40 6.23 -19.46
C GLN A 69 19.75 7.64 -19.96
N ASP A 70 18.85 8.25 -20.72
CA ASP A 70 19.00 9.62 -21.23
C ASP A 70 18.75 10.67 -20.13
N SER A 71 17.83 10.37 -19.20
CA SER A 71 17.60 11.23 -18.04
C SER A 71 18.75 11.09 -17.03
N LYS A 72 19.52 12.16 -16.78
CA LYS A 72 20.52 12.28 -15.69
C LYS A 72 19.95 12.11 -14.27
N THR A 73 18.74 11.59 -14.13
CA THR A 73 18.16 11.21 -12.83
C THR A 73 18.91 10.00 -12.31
N GLY A 74 19.42 10.08 -11.08
CA GLY A 74 20.27 9.10 -10.40
C GLY A 74 19.66 7.72 -10.12
N PHE A 75 18.96 7.12 -11.10
CA PHE A 75 18.85 5.67 -11.21
C PHE A 75 20.24 5.14 -11.48
N ALA A 76 21.03 5.06 -10.42
CA ALA A 76 22.31 4.41 -10.46
C ALA A 76 22.09 3.03 -11.11
N GLN A 77 22.85 2.76 -12.18
CA GLN A 77 22.77 1.50 -12.93
C GLN A 77 23.27 0.30 -12.10
N THR A 78 23.12 0.37 -10.78
CA THR A 78 23.64 -0.58 -9.82
C THR A 78 22.69 -1.76 -9.73
N GLY A 79 23.06 -2.85 -10.40
CA GLY A 79 22.39 -4.13 -10.31
C GLY A 79 22.29 -4.88 -11.63
N ALA A 80 22.13 -6.20 -11.52
CA ALA A 80 21.93 -7.07 -12.67
C ALA A 80 20.74 -6.60 -13.54
N ARG A 81 20.89 -6.71 -14.87
CA ARG A 81 19.85 -6.32 -15.86
C ARG A 81 18.48 -6.93 -15.54
N ALA A 82 18.45 -8.18 -15.07
CA ALA A 82 17.22 -8.87 -14.68
C ALA A 82 16.47 -8.19 -13.52
N THR A 83 17.19 -7.57 -12.58
CA THR A 83 16.60 -6.82 -11.47
C THR A 83 16.03 -5.49 -11.94
N ARG A 84 16.76 -4.79 -12.83
CA ARG A 84 16.31 -3.54 -13.46
C ARG A 84 15.04 -3.74 -14.29
N LEU A 85 14.98 -4.80 -15.12
CA LEU A 85 13.80 -5.16 -15.89
C LEU A 85 12.58 -5.45 -15.00
N ARG A 86 12.78 -6.17 -13.89
CA ARG A 86 11.71 -6.44 -12.92
C ARG A 86 11.19 -5.17 -12.26
N GLN A 87 12.09 -4.26 -11.88
CA GLN A 87 11.73 -2.97 -11.29
C GLN A 87 11.00 -2.08 -12.31
N ALA A 88 11.51 -1.94 -13.53
CA ALA A 88 10.90 -1.17 -14.60
C ALA A 88 9.48 -1.68 -14.92
N ARG A 89 9.31 -3.00 -15.06
CA ARG A 89 7.97 -3.62 -15.24
C ARG A 89 7.02 -3.32 -14.09
N ARG A 90 7.51 -3.25 -12.85
CA ARG A 90 6.68 -2.93 -11.69
C ARG A 90 6.24 -1.47 -11.73
N VAL A 91 7.17 -0.55 -12.03
CA VAL A 91 6.88 0.89 -12.12
C VAL A 91 5.91 1.20 -13.26
N LEU A 92 6.10 0.57 -14.44
CA LEU A 92 5.19 0.75 -15.57
C LEU A 92 3.79 0.22 -15.28
N ARG A 93 3.68 -0.97 -14.66
CA ARG A 93 2.39 -1.51 -14.21
C ARG A 93 1.69 -0.55 -13.25
N TRP A 94 2.43 -0.02 -12.28
CA TRP A 94 1.89 0.97 -11.35
C TRP A 94 1.42 2.24 -12.06
N ARG A 95 2.22 2.81 -12.98
CA ARG A 95 1.81 4.00 -13.74
C ARG A 95 0.52 3.76 -14.52
N LYS A 96 0.46 2.68 -15.29
CA LYS A 96 -0.76 2.33 -16.05
C LYS A 96 -1.98 2.16 -15.15
N ALA A 97 -1.80 1.52 -14.00
CA ALA A 97 -2.88 1.36 -13.04
C ALA A 97 -3.33 2.69 -12.43
N MET A 98 -2.41 3.61 -12.10
CA MET A 98 -2.78 4.95 -11.62
C MET A 98 -3.56 5.72 -12.67
N THR A 99 -3.13 5.71 -13.94
CA THR A 99 -3.87 6.36 -15.03
C THR A 99 -5.28 5.79 -15.18
N THR A 100 -5.42 4.46 -15.12
CA THR A 100 -6.75 3.80 -15.17
C THR A 100 -7.62 4.19 -13.97
N LEU A 101 -7.02 4.33 -12.78
CA LEU A 101 -7.73 4.75 -11.58
C LEU A 101 -8.17 6.21 -11.67
N GLU A 102 -7.34 7.09 -12.23
CA GLU A 102 -7.67 8.50 -12.48
C GLU A 102 -8.85 8.62 -13.45
N GLU A 103 -8.82 7.90 -14.57
CA GLU A 103 -9.93 7.86 -15.53
C GLU A 103 -11.24 7.39 -14.89
N LYS A 104 -11.17 6.34 -14.05
CA LYS A 104 -12.34 5.86 -13.31
C LYS A 104 -12.81 6.85 -12.26
N LEU A 105 -11.90 7.50 -11.54
CA LEU A 105 -12.23 8.54 -10.57
C LEU A 105 -12.96 9.71 -11.23
N ASP A 106 -12.50 10.14 -12.40
CA ASP A 106 -13.14 11.22 -13.14
C ASP A 106 -14.52 10.80 -13.65
N SER A 107 -14.70 9.55 -14.08
CA SER A 107 -16.02 9.00 -14.41
C SER A 107 -16.97 8.99 -13.20
N LEU A 108 -16.46 8.66 -12.02
CA LEU A 108 -17.26 8.61 -10.79
C LEU A 108 -17.61 10.01 -10.29
N ARG A 109 -16.71 10.99 -10.45
CA ARG A 109 -16.98 12.40 -10.13
C ARG A 109 -18.11 12.98 -11.00
N ALA A 110 -18.24 12.51 -12.24
CA ALA A 110 -19.33 12.93 -13.12
C ALA A 110 -20.70 12.39 -12.65
N VAL A 111 -20.74 11.18 -12.08
CA VAL A 111 -21.99 10.53 -11.61
C VAL A 111 -22.35 10.93 -10.19
N TYR A 112 -21.36 11.06 -9.32
CA TYR A 112 -21.54 11.31 -7.89
C TYR A 112 -20.95 12.69 -7.52
N PRO A 113 -21.79 13.69 -7.25
CA PRO A 113 -21.30 15.02 -6.88
C PRO A 113 -20.61 14.96 -5.51
N VAL A 114 -19.29 15.01 -5.50
CA VAL A 114 -18.48 15.07 -4.28
C VAL A 114 -18.40 16.52 -3.82
N ARG A 115 -18.86 16.81 -2.60
CA ARG A 115 -18.68 18.12 -1.95
C ARG A 115 -17.54 18.05 -0.96
N ILE A 116 -16.46 18.79 -1.22
CA ILE A 116 -15.34 18.95 -0.30
C ILE A 116 -15.60 20.20 0.53
N HIS A 117 -15.79 20.03 1.84
CA HIS A 117 -15.99 21.15 2.76
C HIS A 117 -14.64 21.75 3.17
N GLN A 118 -14.09 22.60 2.30
CA GLN A 118 -12.76 23.20 2.48
C GLN A 118 -12.63 23.93 3.82
N ALA A 119 -13.66 24.67 4.24
CA ALA A 119 -13.69 25.37 5.52
C ALA A 119 -13.46 24.44 6.73
N VAL A 120 -13.89 23.18 6.68
CA VAL A 120 -13.63 22.20 7.74
C VAL A 120 -12.20 21.69 7.67
N LEU A 121 -11.69 21.42 6.46
CA LEU A 121 -10.31 20.98 6.26
C LEU A 121 -9.30 22.03 6.71
N ASP A 122 -9.59 23.31 6.47
CA ASP A 122 -8.73 24.43 6.88
C ASP A 122 -8.67 24.60 8.41
N THR A 123 -9.64 24.06 9.15
CA THR A 123 -9.58 24.01 10.62
C THR A 123 -8.69 22.89 11.15
N LEU A 124 -8.33 21.91 10.32
CA LEU A 124 -7.48 20.80 10.73
C LEU A 124 -6.02 21.25 10.73
N THR A 125 -5.48 21.52 11.92
CA THR A 125 -4.04 21.71 12.08
C THR A 125 -3.36 20.34 11.97
N VAL A 126 -2.80 20.05 10.80
CA VAL A 126 -1.87 18.93 10.66
C VAL A 126 -0.58 19.38 11.33
N THR A 127 -0.30 18.87 12.53
CA THR A 127 1.06 18.95 13.07
C THR A 127 1.92 18.10 12.15
N ASP A 128 2.68 18.76 11.27
CA ASP A 128 3.75 18.12 10.53
C ASP A 128 4.74 17.55 11.53
N PHE A 129 4.54 16.28 11.87
CA PHE A 129 5.53 15.52 12.59
C PHE A 129 6.68 15.36 11.60
N GLN A 130 7.66 16.26 11.65
CA GLN A 130 8.96 15.98 11.04
C GLN A 130 9.39 14.65 11.63
N LYS A 131 9.30 13.60 10.81
CA LYS A 131 9.70 12.25 11.16
C LYS A 131 11.17 12.37 11.55
N SER A 132 11.43 12.47 12.85
CA SER A 132 12.79 12.63 13.35
C SER A 132 13.59 11.48 12.77
N ARG A 133 14.69 11.79 12.07
CA ARG A 133 15.58 10.77 11.51
C ARG A 133 16.11 9.81 12.58
N TRP A 134 15.92 10.16 13.86
CA TRP A 134 16.36 9.44 15.04
C TRP A 134 15.20 8.79 15.82
N ALA A 135 13.95 9.10 15.50
CA ALA A 135 12.78 8.49 16.15
C ALA A 135 12.46 7.12 15.52
N THR A 136 13.25 6.12 15.87
CA THR A 136 12.92 4.71 15.58
C THR A 136 11.93 4.22 16.62
N MET A 137 10.64 4.14 16.27
CA MET A 137 9.64 3.52 17.13
C MET A 137 9.78 2.00 17.05
N LEU A 138 10.41 1.40 18.06
CA LEU A 138 10.47 -0.04 18.23
C LEU A 138 9.16 -0.51 18.88
N VAL A 139 8.24 -1.04 18.08
CA VAL A 139 7.02 -1.66 18.59
C VAL A 139 7.37 -3.07 19.02
N PHE A 140 6.92 -3.52 20.20
CA PHE A 140 7.13 -4.87 20.71
C PHE A 140 5.79 -5.59 20.87
N ARG A 141 5.76 -6.91 20.65
CA ARG A 141 4.56 -7.73 20.90
C ARG A 141 4.40 -7.93 22.41
N GLY A 142 3.25 -7.53 22.96
CA GLY A 142 2.90 -7.76 24.37
C GLY A 142 3.06 -9.23 24.75
N GLY A 143 3.84 -9.50 25.82
CA GLY A 143 4.06 -10.84 26.37
C GLY A 143 5.26 -11.62 25.84
N THR A 144 5.91 -11.21 24.73
CA THR A 144 7.08 -11.96 24.19
C THR A 144 8.36 -11.14 24.08
N ASN A 145 8.30 -9.82 24.32
CA ASN A 145 9.43 -8.89 24.20
C ASN A 145 10.18 -8.95 22.85
N ARG A 146 9.54 -9.53 21.82
CA ARG A 146 10.07 -9.57 20.46
C ARG A 146 9.64 -8.31 19.72
N PRO A 147 10.50 -7.75 18.84
CA PRO A 147 10.10 -6.65 18.00
C PRO A 147 8.86 -7.09 17.21
N ALA A 148 7.78 -6.35 17.39
CA ALA A 148 6.67 -6.37 16.46
C ALA A 148 7.23 -5.77 15.18
N TYR A 149 7.69 -6.62 14.26
CA TYR A 149 7.75 -6.23 12.87
C TYR A 149 6.36 -5.67 12.58
N PRO A 150 6.25 -4.37 12.26
CA PRO A 150 4.97 -3.87 11.83
C PRO A 150 4.64 -4.74 10.63
N ILE A 151 3.54 -5.48 10.72
CA ILE A 151 2.88 -6.00 9.53
C ILE A 151 2.26 -4.74 8.91
N VAL A 152 3.15 -3.86 8.43
CA VAL A 152 2.79 -2.84 7.47
C VAL A 152 2.18 -3.68 6.39
N ASP A 153 0.91 -3.43 6.12
CA ASP A 153 0.26 -3.96 4.95
C ASP A 153 1.28 -3.91 3.79
N PRO A 154 1.58 -5.03 3.10
CA PRO A 154 2.52 -4.98 1.99
C PRO A 154 2.15 -3.90 0.96
N MET A 155 0.89 -3.46 0.91
CA MET A 155 0.41 -2.31 0.12
C MET A 155 0.67 -0.93 0.76
N TRP A 156 0.88 -0.83 2.08
CA TRP A 156 1.35 0.38 2.77
C TRP A 156 2.85 0.63 2.62
N ARG A 157 3.60 -0.28 1.98
CA ARG A 157 4.90 0.11 1.45
C ARG A 157 4.65 1.17 0.38
N GLN A 158 4.89 2.43 0.75
CA GLN A 158 5.18 3.49 -0.22
C GLN A 158 6.07 2.90 -1.33
N PRO A 159 5.82 3.22 -2.61
CA PRO A 159 6.65 2.73 -3.69
C PRO A 159 8.11 3.03 -3.32
N ALA A 160 8.86 1.98 -3.02
CA ALA A 160 10.21 2.10 -2.52
C ALA A 160 11.00 2.98 -3.49
N ASN A 161 11.41 4.16 -3.01
CA ASN A 161 12.17 5.17 -3.73
C ASN A 161 11.53 5.65 -5.04
N VAL A 162 10.41 6.37 -4.96
CA VAL A 162 10.19 7.46 -5.92
C VAL A 162 11.10 8.61 -5.48
N PRO A 163 12.15 8.98 -6.24
CA PRO A 163 12.97 10.14 -5.90
C PRO A 163 12.07 11.38 -5.77
N ARG A 164 12.30 12.19 -4.73
CA ARG A 164 11.55 13.44 -4.41
C ARG A 164 11.35 14.36 -5.63
N SER A 165 12.28 14.31 -6.58
CA SER A 165 12.22 15.07 -7.84
C SER A 165 11.03 14.72 -8.75
N LEU A 166 10.32 13.60 -8.51
CA LEU A 166 9.14 13.21 -9.28
C LEU A 166 7.81 13.61 -8.62
N THR A 167 7.83 13.99 -7.33
CA THR A 167 6.66 14.50 -6.61
C THR A 167 6.52 16.03 -6.70
N GLU A 168 7.62 16.75 -6.98
CA GLU A 168 7.60 18.22 -7.08
C GLU A 168 6.94 18.74 -8.37
N ASN A 169 6.83 17.92 -9.43
CA ASN A 169 6.21 18.31 -10.69
C ASN A 169 4.70 18.04 -10.78
N LEU A 170 4.07 17.56 -9.70
CA LEU A 170 2.62 17.32 -9.62
C LEU A 170 1.87 18.39 -8.82
N SER A 171 2.57 19.42 -8.34
CA SER A 171 1.92 20.61 -7.80
C SER A 171 1.58 21.56 -8.96
N PRO A 172 0.31 21.95 -9.17
CA PRO A 172 0.02 23.05 -10.07
C PRO A 172 0.74 24.29 -9.55
N GLN A 173 1.59 24.88 -10.39
CA GLN A 173 2.16 26.19 -10.12
C GLN A 173 0.99 27.18 -10.02
N PRO A 174 0.85 27.95 -8.94
CA PRO A 174 -0.14 29.02 -8.91
C PRO A 174 0.25 30.08 -9.94
N GLU A 175 -0.72 30.50 -10.76
CA GLU A 175 -0.65 31.75 -11.52
C GLU A 175 -0.61 32.96 -10.58
#